data_AF-A0A3M1MJP9-F1
#
_entry.id   AF-A0A3M1MJP9-F1
#
_cell.length_a   1.000
_cell.length_b   1.000
_cell.length_c   1.000
_cell.angle_alpha   90.00
_cell.angle_beta   90.00
_cell.angle_gamma   90.00
#
_symmetry.space_group_name_H-M   'P 1'
#
loop_
_entity.id
_entity.type
_entity.pdbx_description
1 polymer ?
#
loop_
_entity_poly.entity_id
_entity_poly.type
_entity_poly.pdbx_seq_one_letter_code
_entity_poly.pdbx_strand_id
1 'polypeptide(L)'
;MEPLERRELLAADPFTWMVGSLHDAEAQPDLAGSSLVGEGESSAEGEAAPDLVAFAKALTDSGTRFFGAAWCPFCTQQKELFEDGGKYLPFIEVTNPDRT
;
A
#
# COMPACT_ATOMS: atom_id res chain seq x y z
N MET A 1 -46.46 34.41 26.66
CA MET A 1 -46.07 33.02 26.90
C MET A 1 -46.32 32.27 25.61
N GLU A 2 -45.39 32.40 24.67
CA GLU A 2 -45.29 31.61 23.43
C GLU A 2 -43.80 31.62 23.05
N PRO A 3 -43.09 30.48 23.06
CA PRO A 3 -41.73 30.41 22.56
C PRO A 3 -41.75 30.36 21.03
N LEU A 4 -41.07 31.31 20.39
CA LEU A 4 -40.83 31.32 18.95
C LEU A 4 -40.23 29.98 18.51
N GLU A 5 -40.85 29.43 17.47
CA GLU A 5 -40.50 28.19 16.79
C GLU A 5 -38.99 28.02 16.67
N ARG A 6 -38.47 26.97 17.32
CA ARG A 6 -37.16 26.42 17.03
C ARG A 6 -37.19 25.99 15.58
N ARG A 7 -36.52 26.77 14.72
CA ARG A 7 -36.09 26.31 13.40
C ARG A 7 -35.27 25.04 13.61
N GLU A 8 -35.96 23.92 13.46
CA GLU A 8 -35.45 22.64 13.02
C GLU A 8 -34.38 22.89 11.96
N LEU A 9 -33.12 22.83 12.38
CA LEU A 9 -32.00 22.58 11.50
C LEU A 9 -31.40 21.29 12.01
N LEU A 10 -31.75 20.23 11.30
CA LEU A 10 -31.15 18.90 11.31
C LEU A 10 -29.62 19.04 11.19
N ALA A 11 -28.94 19.21 12.32
CA ALA A 11 -27.50 18.99 12.42
C ALA A 11 -27.26 17.50 12.62
N ALA A 12 -27.67 16.70 11.63
CA ALA A 12 -27.20 15.34 11.48
C ALA A 12 -26.19 15.37 10.33
N ASP A 13 -24.96 15.76 10.64
CA ASP A 13 -23.85 15.61 9.71
C ASP A 13 -23.58 14.09 9.54
N PRO A 14 -23.60 13.54 8.32
CA PRO A 14 -23.22 12.15 8.08
C PRO A 14 -21.76 11.86 8.44
N PHE A 15 -20.99 12.86 8.82
CA PHE A 15 -19.67 12.68 9.42
C PHE A 15 -19.75 12.31 10.90
N THR A 16 -20.77 12.76 11.65
CA THR A 16 -20.88 12.48 13.10
C THR A 16 -21.28 11.04 13.40
N TRP A 17 -22.06 10.35 12.54
CA TRP A 17 -22.27 8.90 12.69
C TRP A 17 -21.06 8.09 12.22
N MET A 18 -20.29 8.61 11.26
CA MET A 18 -19.08 7.95 10.76
C MET A 18 -17.90 8.10 11.74
N VAL A 19 -17.82 9.21 12.46
CA VAL A 19 -16.78 9.50 13.47
C VAL A 19 -17.23 9.22 14.91
N GLY A 20 -18.53 9.00 15.12
CA GLY A 20 -19.21 8.91 16.43
C GLY A 20 -19.04 7.60 17.19
N SER A 21 -18.23 6.66 16.70
CA SER A 21 -17.76 5.55 17.52
C SER A 21 -16.42 5.86 18.23
N LEU A 22 -15.95 7.12 18.18
CA LEU A 22 -14.73 7.60 18.85
C LEU A 22 -14.99 8.50 20.06
N HIS A 23 -16.16 8.40 20.69
CA HIS A 23 -16.37 8.94 22.04
C HIS A 23 -16.41 7.80 23.05
N ASP A 24 -15.27 7.14 23.24
CA ASP A 24 -14.79 6.71 24.56
C ASP A 24 -13.27 6.52 24.46
N ALA A 25 -12.54 7.61 24.67
CA ALA A 25 -11.08 7.61 24.73
C ALA A 25 -10.65 7.57 26.20
N GLU A 26 -10.98 6.48 26.91
CA GLU A 26 -10.23 6.05 28.09
C GLU A 26 -9.12 5.08 27.66
N ALA A 27 -7.89 5.63 27.66
CA ALA A 27 -6.59 4.98 27.79
C ALA A 27 -6.38 3.54 27.25
N GLN A 28 -5.65 3.41 26.13
CA GLN A 28 -4.58 2.41 25.99
C GLN A 28 -3.43 2.94 25.10
N PRO A 29 -2.17 2.95 25.59
CA PRO A 29 -1.01 3.33 24.80
C PRO A 29 -0.31 2.09 24.25
N ASP A 30 -0.58 1.70 23.00
CA ASP A 30 0.34 0.85 22.27
C ASP A 30 0.10 0.96 20.75
N LEU A 31 1.19 1.30 20.09
CA LEU A 31 1.31 1.53 18.65
C LEU A 31 1.19 0.20 17.90
N ALA A 32 -0.03 -0.30 17.73
CA ALA A 32 -0.30 -1.34 16.76
C ALA A 32 -0.44 -0.69 15.38
N GLY A 33 0.54 -0.93 14.52
CA GLY A 33 0.54 -0.48 13.13
C GLY A 33 -0.79 -0.79 12.48
N SER A 34 -1.44 0.27 11.98
CA SER A 34 -2.58 0.14 11.08
C SER A 34 -2.06 -0.50 9.80
N SER A 35 -2.04 -1.83 9.79
CA SER A 35 -1.95 -2.64 8.59
C SER A 35 -3.28 -2.45 7.86
N LEU A 36 -3.37 -1.35 7.11
CA LEU A 36 -4.23 -1.27 5.94
C LEU A 36 -3.59 -2.17 4.88
N VAL A 37 -3.65 -3.48 5.13
CA VAL A 37 -3.47 -4.46 4.07
C VAL A 37 -4.79 -4.43 3.32
N GLY A 38 -4.84 -3.62 2.25
CA GLY A 38 -5.82 -3.82 1.21
C GLY A 38 -5.46 -5.12 0.50
N GLU A 39 -5.82 -6.27 1.08
CA GLU A 39 -5.81 -7.57 0.41
C GLU A 39 -6.93 -7.58 -0.63
N GLY A 40 -6.71 -6.83 -1.71
CA GLY A 40 -7.44 -6.97 -2.95
C GLY A 40 -6.83 -8.07 -3.80
N GLU A 41 -6.74 -9.29 -3.28
CA GLU A 41 -6.44 -10.45 -4.12
C GLU A 41 -7.74 -10.94 -4.75
N SER A 42 -8.23 -10.16 -5.72
CA SER A 42 -9.31 -10.57 -6.60
C SER A 42 -8.70 -10.88 -7.95
N SER A 43 -8.13 -12.07 -8.06
CA SER A 43 -7.85 -12.65 -9.38
C SER A 43 -9.20 -12.99 -10.00
N ALA A 44 -9.61 -12.25 -11.03
CA ALA A 44 -10.82 -12.55 -11.76
C ALA A 44 -10.64 -13.92 -12.46
N GLU A 45 -11.58 -14.84 -12.26
CA GLU A 45 -11.54 -16.14 -12.93
C GLU A 45 -11.50 -15.93 -14.45
N GLY A 46 -10.42 -16.39 -15.09
CA GLY A 46 -10.20 -16.28 -16.54
C GLY A 46 -9.14 -15.26 -16.99
N GLU A 47 -8.50 -14.51 -16.09
CA GLU A 47 -7.34 -13.70 -16.44
C GLU A 47 -6.11 -14.58 -16.67
N ALA A 48 -5.27 -14.20 -17.64
CA ALA A 48 -4.00 -14.88 -17.86
C ALA A 48 -3.10 -14.68 -16.63
N ALA A 49 -2.24 -15.68 -16.35
CA ALA A 49 -1.23 -15.51 -15.30
C ALA A 49 -0.37 -14.25 -15.58
N PRO A 50 0.11 -13.57 -14.53
CA PRO A 50 0.95 -12.38 -14.70
C PRO A 50 2.21 -12.68 -15.52
N ASP A 51 2.48 -11.86 -16.55
CA ASP A 51 3.74 -11.92 -17.30
C ASP A 51 4.81 -11.08 -16.59
N LEU A 52 5.55 -11.73 -15.70
CA LEU A 52 6.60 -11.08 -14.88
C LEU A 52 7.80 -10.63 -15.72
N VAL A 53 8.04 -11.24 -16.88
CA VAL A 53 9.07 -10.80 -17.84
C VAL A 53 8.67 -9.49 -18.50
N ALA A 54 7.46 -9.39 -19.00
CA ALA A 54 6.95 -8.15 -19.59
C ALA A 54 6.93 -7.02 -18.56
N PHE A 55 6.51 -7.32 -17.33
CA PHE A 55 6.50 -6.35 -16.25
C PHE A 55 7.90 -5.84 -15.88
N ALA A 56 8.88 -6.73 -15.69
CA ALA A 56 10.25 -6.33 -15.37
C ALA A 56 10.90 -5.47 -16.48
N LYS A 57 10.61 -5.78 -17.75
CA LYS A 57 11.04 -4.94 -18.89
C LYS A 57 10.36 -3.58 -18.88
N ALA A 58 9.05 -3.53 -18.62
CA ALA A 58 8.32 -2.28 -18.51
C ALA A 58 8.87 -1.36 -17.40
N LEU A 59 9.29 -1.93 -16.25
CA LEU A 59 9.96 -1.17 -15.19
C LEU A 59 11.30 -0.58 -15.66
N THR A 60 12.08 -1.34 -16.42
CA THR A 60 13.32 -0.85 -17.04
C THR A 60 13.04 0.28 -18.02
N ASP A 61 12.07 0.08 -18.92
CA ASP A 61 11.68 1.08 -19.94
C ASP A 61 11.12 2.36 -19.32
N SER A 62 10.45 2.25 -18.16
CA SER A 62 9.93 3.40 -17.42
C SER A 62 11.03 4.20 -16.70
N GLY A 63 12.27 3.72 -16.66
CA GLY A 63 13.36 4.31 -15.90
C GLY A 63 13.28 4.05 -14.38
N THR A 64 12.46 3.09 -13.95
CA THR A 64 12.43 2.65 -12.56
C THR A 64 13.80 2.04 -12.19
N ARG A 65 14.18 2.16 -10.92
CA ARG A 65 15.42 1.58 -10.39
C ARG A 65 15.12 0.75 -9.16
N PHE A 66 15.70 -0.45 -9.11
CA PHE A 66 15.57 -1.34 -7.97
C PHE A 66 16.89 -1.37 -7.19
N PHE A 67 16.99 -0.59 -6.13
CA PHE A 67 18.20 -0.52 -5.31
C PHE A 67 18.21 -1.63 -4.25
N GLY A 68 19.34 -2.31 -4.11
CA GLY A 68 19.51 -3.28 -3.04
C GLY A 68 20.95 -3.75 -2.92
N ALA A 69 21.15 -4.75 -2.06
CA ALA A 69 22.44 -5.41 -1.89
C ALA A 69 22.32 -6.91 -2.14
N ALA A 70 23.32 -7.53 -2.76
CA ALA A 70 23.33 -8.94 -3.11
C ALA A 70 23.30 -9.86 -1.88
N TRP A 71 23.79 -9.36 -0.74
CA TRP A 71 23.74 -10.07 0.54
C TRP A 71 22.47 -9.77 1.35
N CYS A 72 21.62 -8.85 0.92
CA CYS A 72 20.40 -8.46 1.63
C CYS A 72 19.28 -9.49 1.39
N PRO A 73 18.81 -10.21 2.41
CA PRO A 73 17.84 -11.30 2.24
C PRO A 73 16.47 -10.80 1.78
N PHE A 74 16.05 -9.60 2.18
CA PHE A 74 14.79 -9.00 1.73
C PHE A 74 14.84 -8.59 0.26
N CYS A 75 16.01 -8.13 -0.19
CA CYS A 75 16.27 -7.75 -1.56
C CYS A 75 16.22 -8.96 -2.49
N THR A 76 16.81 -10.08 -2.04
CA THR A 76 16.73 -11.37 -2.72
C THR A 76 15.30 -11.88 -2.81
N GLN A 77 14.57 -11.91 -1.69
CA GLN A 77 13.16 -12.34 -1.68
C GLN A 77 12.29 -11.51 -2.62
N GLN A 78 12.44 -10.17 -2.62
CA GLN A 78 11.71 -9.31 -3.55
C GLN A 78 12.05 -9.61 -5.01
N LYS A 79 13.32 -9.89 -5.32
CA LYS A 79 13.76 -10.25 -6.66
C LYS A 79 13.20 -11.61 -7.12
N GLU A 80 13.07 -12.56 -6.20
CA GLU A 80 12.53 -13.90 -6.45
C GLU A 80 11.04 -13.86 -6.81
N LEU A 81 10.26 -12.89 -6.32
CA LEU A 81 8.86 -12.68 -6.71
C LEU A 81 8.68 -12.39 -8.21
N PHE A 82 9.74 -11.98 -8.91
CA PHE A 82 9.71 -11.75 -10.35
C PHE A 82 10.05 -13.00 -11.17
N GLU A 83 10.40 -14.11 -10.53
CA GLU A 83 10.74 -15.39 -11.18
C GLU A 83 11.74 -15.19 -12.33
N ASP A 84 11.41 -15.66 -13.54
CA ASP A 84 12.23 -15.48 -14.73
C ASP A 84 12.31 -14.02 -15.19
N GLY A 85 11.36 -13.17 -14.81
CA GLY A 85 11.39 -11.72 -14.98
C GLY A 85 12.51 -11.03 -14.19
N GLY A 86 12.98 -11.64 -13.09
CA GLY A 86 14.01 -11.04 -12.23
C GLY A 86 15.33 -10.73 -12.93
N LYS A 87 15.62 -11.36 -14.08
CA LYS A 87 16.79 -11.09 -14.93
C LYS A 87 16.72 -9.76 -15.70
N TYR A 88 15.52 -9.20 -15.86
CA TYR A 88 15.28 -7.94 -16.56
C TYR A 88 15.04 -6.76 -15.63
N LEU A 89 15.05 -6.99 -14.30
CA LEU A 89 14.89 -5.92 -13.34
C LEU A 89 16.06 -4.94 -13.41
N PRO A 90 15.81 -3.62 -13.32
CA PRO A 90 16.84 -2.60 -13.29
C PRO A 90 17.48 -2.51 -11.88
N PHE A 91 18.13 -3.60 -11.45
CA PHE A 91 18.76 -3.73 -10.14
C PHE A 91 20.07 -2.94 -10.06
N ILE A 92 20.27 -2.25 -8.95
CA ILE A 92 21.48 -1.47 -8.65
C ILE A 92 22.05 -1.95 -7.32
N GLU A 93 23.28 -2.46 -7.37
CA GLU A 93 24.03 -2.92 -6.20
C GLU A 93 24.59 -1.71 -5.42
N VAL A 94 24.03 -1.44 -4.26
CA VAL A 94 24.39 -0.24 -3.48
C VAL A 94 25.70 -0.39 -2.70
N THR A 95 26.23 -1.60 -2.57
CA THR A 95 27.49 -1.86 -1.87
C THR A 95 28.72 -1.85 -2.77
N ASN A 96 28.53 -1.83 -4.09
CA ASN A 96 29.61 -1.57 -5.04
C ASN A 96 30.00 -0.08 -5.00
N PRO A 97 31.30 0.25 -5.06
CA PRO A 97 31.75 1.64 -4.99
C PRO A 97 31.22 2.51 -6.14
N ASP A 98 30.98 1.91 -7.29
CA ASP A 98 30.42 2.54 -8.50
C ASP A 98 28.89 2.52 -8.55
N ARG A 99 28.22 1.80 -7.63
CA ARG A 99 26.76 1.67 -7.55
C ARG A 99 26.13 1.29 -8.89
N THR A 100 26.76 0.35 -9.57
CA THR A 100 26.28 -0.28 -10.80
C THR A 100 25.74 -1.66 -10.50
#